data_AF-A0A919FXF4-F1
#
_entry.id   AF-A0A919FXF4-F1
#
_cell.length_a   1.000
_cell.length_b   1.000
_cell.length_c   1.000
_cell.angle_alpha   90.00
_cell.angle_beta   90.00
_cell.angle_gamma   90.00
#
_symmetry.space_group_name_H-M   'P 1'
#
loop_
_entity.id
_entity.type
_entity.pdbx_description
1 polymer ?
#
loop_
_entity_poly.entity_id
_entity_poly.type
_entity_poly.pdbx_seq_one_letter_code
_entity_poly.pdbx_strand_id
1 'polypeptide(L)'
;MLCTAAYACPFFRLLDTRSFPVVLLALVIAIPVCKDMAFGPQAALLAEQFDARVRFSGVSVGREFGGALFGGTAPFISTALVAAAGGSATPVVPYVVAACALTAAAVPSGRETARGEITGGI
;
A
#
# COMPACT_ATOMS: atom_id res chain seq x y z
N MET A 1 3.33 -5.88 3.47
CA MET A 1 2.22 -5.43 4.36
C MET A 1 2.61 -5.50 5.83
N LEU A 2 3.00 -6.66 6.38
CA LEU A 2 3.44 -6.78 7.78
C LEU A 2 4.65 -5.89 8.15
N CYS A 3 5.68 -5.83 7.29
CA CYS A 3 6.85 -4.96 7.51
C CYS A 3 6.47 -3.47 7.55
N THR A 4 5.54 -3.05 6.71
CA THR A 4 5.03 -1.67 6.65
C THR A 4 4.27 -1.30 7.92
N ALA A 5 3.46 -2.23 8.45
CA ALA A 5 2.75 -2.04 9.72
C ALA A 5 3.72 -1.95 10.91
N ALA A 6 4.77 -2.77 10.94
CA ALA A 6 5.79 -2.73 11.97
C ALA A 6 6.65 -1.44 11.92
N TYR A 7 6.97 -0.96 10.71
CA TYR A 7 7.79 0.24 10.53
C TYR A 7 7.01 1.55 10.67
N ALA A 8 5.67 1.52 10.65
CA ALA A 8 4.85 2.72 10.82
C ALA A 8 5.14 3.43 12.16
N CYS A 9 5.22 2.70 13.26
CA CYS A 9 5.45 3.26 14.59
C CYS A 9 6.82 3.99 14.72
N PRO A 10 7.97 3.40 14.36
CA PRO A 10 9.25 4.10 14.40
C PRO A 10 9.31 5.26 13.39
N PHE A 11 8.70 5.12 12.21
CA PHE A 11 8.68 6.17 11.19
C PHE A 11 7.95 7.44 11.66
N PHE A 12 6.77 7.30 12.28
CA PHE A 12 6.03 8.45 12.81
C PHE A 12 6.72 9.11 14.00
N ARG A 13 7.48 8.36 14.81
CA ARG A 13 8.35 8.95 15.84
C ARG A 13 9.52 9.73 15.24
N LEU A 14 10.14 9.22 14.18
CA LEU A 14 11.22 9.92 13.45
C LEU A 14 10.71 11.19 12.76
N LEU A 15 9.44 11.21 12.32
CA LEU A 15 8.78 12.41 11.80
C LEU A 15 8.58 13.49 12.87
N ASP A 16 8.24 13.11 14.10
CA ASP A 16 8.00 14.05 15.21
C ASP A 16 9.29 14.77 15.67
N THR A 17 10.47 14.23 15.34
CA THR A 17 11.77 14.87 15.59
C THR A 17 11.97 16.20 14.86
N ARG A 18 11.15 16.52 13.84
CA ARG A 18 11.19 17.74 13.00
C ARG A 18 12.57 18.08 12.41
N SER A 19 13.50 17.14 12.41
CA SER A 19 14.85 17.30 11.89
C SER A 19 14.91 16.79 10.45
N PHE A 20 15.19 17.70 9.51
CA PHE A 20 15.26 17.41 8.07
C PHE A 20 16.12 16.19 7.71
N PRO A 21 17.40 16.06 8.18
CA PRO A 21 18.22 14.91 7.82
C PRO A 21 17.71 13.58 8.39
N VAL A 22 17.08 13.60 9.57
CA VAL A 22 16.53 12.39 10.23
C VAL A 22 15.30 11.88 9.50
N VAL A 23 14.42 12.80 9.09
CA VAL A 23 13.22 12.48 8.29
C VAL A 23 13.61 11.97 6.91
N LEU A 24 14.61 12.58 6.27
CA LEU A 24 15.10 12.13 4.96
C LEU A 24 15.63 10.70 5.04
N LEU A 25 16.45 10.38 6.04
CA LEU A 25 16.97 9.03 6.25
C LEU A 25 15.84 8.01 6.50
N ALA A 26 14.85 8.39 7.31
CA ALA A 26 13.69 7.56 7.60
C ALA A 26 12.89 7.23 6.32
N LEU A 27 12.70 8.21 5.42
CA LEU A 27 12.05 8.04 4.12
C LEU A 27 12.87 7.14 3.18
N VAL A 28 14.18 7.38 3.10
CA VAL A 28 15.10 6.61 2.24
C VAL A 28 15.16 5.13 2.65
N ILE A 29 14.95 4.81 3.92
CA ILE A 29 14.86 3.41 4.39
C ILE A 29 13.45 2.85 4.19
N ALA A 30 12.41 3.65 4.48
CA ALA A 30 11.03 3.21 4.40
C ALA A 30 10.61 2.78 2.99
N ILE A 31 10.99 3.57 1.98
CA ILE A 31 10.54 3.39 0.59
C ILE A 31 11.08 2.07 0.00
N PRO A 32 12.41 1.85 -0.12
CA PRO A 32 12.93 0.65 -0.77
C PRO A 32 12.65 -0.65 0.00
N VAL A 33 12.67 -0.61 1.34
CA VAL A 33 12.52 -1.84 2.13
C VAL A 33 11.04 -2.22 2.31
N CYS A 34 10.17 -1.25 2.60
CA CYS A 34 8.78 -1.56 2.96
C CYS A 34 7.79 -1.44 1.80
N LYS A 35 8.03 -0.53 0.85
CA LYS A 35 7.11 -0.30 -0.28
C LYS A 35 7.46 -1.22 -1.46
N ASP A 36 8.73 -1.31 -1.85
CA ASP A 36 9.11 -2.05 -3.06
C ASP A 36 9.00 -3.57 -2.89
N MET A 37 9.26 -4.10 -1.68
CA MET A 37 9.00 -5.52 -1.37
C MET A 37 7.51 -5.90 -1.53
N ALA A 38 6.58 -4.98 -1.33
CA ALA A 38 5.16 -5.22 -1.53
C ALA A 38 4.75 -5.11 -3.01
N PHE A 39 5.53 -4.40 -3.82
CA PHE A 39 5.19 -4.10 -5.22
C PHE A 39 5.42 -5.30 -6.15
N GLY A 40 6.42 -6.15 -5.86
CA GLY A 40 6.72 -7.35 -6.64
C GLY A 40 5.57 -8.37 -6.69
N PRO A 41 5.08 -8.88 -5.54
CA PRO A 41 3.94 -9.79 -5.50
C PRO A 41 2.64 -9.15 -6.03
N GLN A 42 2.47 -7.84 -5.81
CA GLN A 42 1.31 -7.09 -6.29
C GLN A 42 1.23 -7.06 -7.81
N ALA A 43 2.37 -6.89 -8.50
CA ALA A 43 2.41 -6.90 -9.96
C ALA A 43 2.09 -8.29 -10.54
N ALA A 44 2.57 -9.36 -9.91
CA ALA A 44 2.29 -10.74 -10.33
C ALA A 44 0.81 -11.11 -10.17
N LEU A 45 0.22 -10.82 -8.99
CA LEU A 45 -1.20 -11.06 -8.70
C LEU A 45 -2.13 -10.32 -9.66
N LEU A 46 -1.88 -9.02 -9.88
CA LEU A 46 -2.68 -8.22 -10.80
C LEU A 46 -2.61 -8.77 -12.23
N ALA A 47 -1.45 -9.25 -12.63
CA ALA A 47 -1.28 -9.86 -13.93
C ALA A 47 -2.08 -11.18 -14.00
N GLU A 48 -2.11 -12.01 -12.96
CA GLU A 48 -2.83 -13.29 -12.97
C GLU A 48 -4.36 -13.15 -12.90
N GLN A 49 -4.91 -12.03 -12.43
CA GLN A 49 -6.35 -11.81 -12.31
C GLN A 49 -7.07 -11.46 -13.62
N PHE A 50 -6.33 -11.17 -14.69
CA PHE A 50 -6.92 -10.76 -15.97
C PHE A 50 -6.43 -11.66 -17.11
N ASP A 51 -7.36 -12.02 -17.99
CA ASP A 51 -7.09 -12.81 -19.19
C ASP A 51 -6.06 -12.10 -20.09
N ALA A 52 -5.21 -12.86 -20.80
CA ALA A 52 -4.02 -12.34 -21.46
C ALA A 52 -4.31 -11.20 -22.47
N ARG A 53 -5.51 -11.20 -23.07
CA ARG A 53 -6.00 -10.19 -24.02
C ARG A 53 -6.32 -8.84 -23.39
N VAL A 54 -6.67 -8.78 -22.11
CA VAL A 54 -7.12 -7.56 -21.40
C VAL A 54 -6.27 -7.21 -20.19
N ARG A 55 -5.22 -8.00 -19.91
CA ARG A 55 -4.30 -7.84 -18.79
C ARG A 55 -3.77 -6.41 -18.63
N PHE A 56 -3.23 -5.83 -19.70
CA PHE A 56 -2.60 -4.51 -19.62
C PHE A 56 -3.61 -3.39 -19.32
N SER A 57 -4.76 -3.42 -20.00
CA SER A 57 -5.82 -2.43 -19.82
C SER A 57 -6.52 -2.57 -18.47
N GLY A 58 -6.81 -3.80 -18.02
CA GLY A 58 -7.43 -4.08 -16.73
C GLY A 58 -6.54 -3.66 -15.55
N VAL A 59 -5.25 -4.00 -15.59
CA VAL A 59 -4.27 -3.58 -14.57
C VAL A 59 -4.11 -2.06 -14.54
N SER A 60 -4.04 -1.41 -15.70
CA SER A 60 -3.90 0.04 -15.80
C SER A 60 -5.13 0.76 -15.24
N VAL A 61 -6.34 0.36 -15.64
CA VAL A 61 -7.59 0.95 -15.13
C VAL A 61 -7.73 0.77 -13.63
N GLY A 62 -7.43 -0.43 -13.10
CA GLY A 62 -7.48 -0.68 -11.66
C GLY A 62 -6.47 0.16 -10.87
N ARG A 63 -5.23 0.29 -11.38
CA ARG A 63 -4.18 1.08 -10.76
C ARG A 63 -4.48 2.57 -10.77
N GLU A 64 -4.92 3.10 -11.91
CA GLU A 64 -5.22 4.53 -12.04
C GLU A 64 -6.49 4.90 -11.26
N PHE A 65 -7.53 4.06 -11.28
CA PHE A 65 -8.74 4.30 -10.50
C PHE A 65 -8.48 4.22 -8.98
N GLY A 66 -7.76 3.19 -8.53
CA GLY A 66 -7.37 3.05 -7.13
C GLY A 66 -6.41 4.16 -6.68
N GLY A 67 -5.45 4.53 -7.54
CA GLY A 67 -4.52 5.63 -7.30
C GLY A 67 -5.22 6.99 -7.23
N ALA A 68 -6.17 7.26 -8.13
CA ALA A 68 -6.93 8.50 -8.14
C ALA A 68 -7.83 8.64 -6.90
N LEU A 69 -8.53 7.58 -6.50
CA LEU A 69 -9.44 7.60 -5.35
C LEU A 69 -8.72 7.57 -4.00
N PHE A 70 -7.75 6.67 -3.84
CA PHE A 70 -7.13 6.40 -2.53
C PHE A 70 -5.73 7.00 -2.41
N GLY A 71 -4.97 7.06 -3.51
CA GLY A 71 -3.62 7.64 -3.50
C GLY A 71 -3.63 9.14 -3.23
N GLY A 72 -4.60 9.87 -3.79
CA GLY A 72 -4.73 11.32 -3.58
C GLY A 72 -5.36 11.72 -2.25
N THR A 73 -6.30 10.91 -1.73
CA THR A 73 -7.07 11.26 -0.51
C THR A 73 -6.32 10.94 0.79
N ALA A 74 -5.44 9.94 0.79
CA ALA A 74 -4.64 9.57 1.94
C ALA A 74 -3.82 10.71 2.58
N PRO A 75 -3.09 11.56 1.83
CA PRO A 75 -2.36 12.69 2.41
C PRO A 75 -3.28 13.77 2.99
N PHE A 76 -4.46 14.02 2.40
CA PHE A 76 -5.44 14.97 2.94
C PHE A 76 -6.02 14.50 4.28
N ILE A 77 -6.36 13.21 4.37
CA ILE A 77 -6.87 12.62 5.61
C ILE A 77 -5.77 12.63 6.69
N SER A 78 -4.55 12.25 6.32
CA SER A 78 -3.39 12.27 7.22
C SER A 78 -3.10 13.67 7.75
N THR A 79 -3.03 14.68 6.87
CA THR A 79 -2.79 16.07 7.27
C THR A 79 -3.92 16.65 8.12
N ALA A 80 -5.18 16.31 7.83
CA ALA A 80 -6.32 16.68 8.67
C ALA A 80 -6.25 16.06 10.07
N LEU A 81 -5.85 14.80 10.19
CA LEU A 81 -5.62 14.11 11.46
C LEU A 81 -4.48 14.76 12.27
N VAL A 82 -3.38 15.12 11.63
CA VAL A 82 -2.26 15.82 12.28
C VAL A 82 -2.68 17.21 12.74
N ALA A 83 -3.45 17.94 11.93
CA ALA A 83 -3.97 19.26 12.27
C ALA A 83 -4.94 19.20 13.46
N ALA A 84 -5.83 18.21 13.50
CA ALA A 84 -6.77 17.98 14.60
C ALA A 84 -6.08 17.57 15.91
N ALA A 85 -4.90 16.96 15.83
CA ALA A 85 -4.11 16.51 16.98
C ALA A 85 -3.05 17.52 17.45
N GLY A 86 -3.14 18.78 17.03
CA GLY A 86 -2.21 19.83 17.46
C GLY A 86 -0.78 19.66 16.92
N GLY A 87 -0.61 18.98 15.78
CA GLY A 87 0.68 18.81 15.12
C GLY A 87 1.46 17.55 15.49
N SER A 88 0.90 16.64 16.29
CA SER A 88 1.49 15.32 16.52
C SER A 88 1.10 14.35 15.40
N ALA A 89 2.06 13.60 14.88
CA ALA A 89 1.85 12.60 13.82
C ALA A 89 1.37 11.23 14.34
N THR A 90 1.35 11.05 15.68
CA THR A 90 0.90 9.84 16.37
C THR A 90 -0.51 9.34 15.99
N PRO A 91 -1.54 10.20 15.77
CA PRO A 91 -2.88 9.74 15.39
C PRO A 91 -2.99 9.22 13.96
N VAL A 92 -1.96 9.40 13.11
CA VAL A 92 -1.94 8.84 11.75
C VAL A 92 -1.65 7.33 11.79
N VAL A 93 -1.01 6.83 12.84
CA VAL A 93 -0.68 5.41 13.03
C VAL A 93 -1.93 4.50 12.97
N PRO A 94 -3.01 4.73 13.74
CA PRO A 94 -4.21 3.88 13.65
C PRO A 94 -4.90 3.95 12.27
N TYR A 95 -4.83 5.09 11.57
CA TYR A 95 -5.35 5.21 10.21
C TYR A 95 -4.59 4.30 9.23
N VAL A 96 -3.26 4.30 9.29
CA VAL A 96 -2.40 3.42 8.47
C VAL A 96 -2.63 1.95 8.81
N VAL A 97 -2.76 1.62 10.09
CA VAL A 97 -3.05 0.24 10.54
C VAL A 97 -4.42 -0.23 10.04
N ALA A 98 -5.45 0.62 10.11
CA ALA A 98 -6.78 0.30 9.58
C ALA A 98 -6.76 0.07 8.06
N ALA A 99 -6.04 0.90 7.29
CA ALA A 99 -5.88 0.72 5.86
C ALA A 99 -5.14 -0.58 5.50
N CYS A 100 -4.10 -0.95 6.26
CA CYS A 100 -3.42 -2.23 6.13
C CYS A 100 -4.34 -3.41 6.46
N ALA A 101 -5.16 -3.31 7.51
CA ALA A 101 -6.12 -4.34 7.88
C ALA A 101 -7.21 -4.52 6.83
N LEU A 102 -7.74 -3.42 6.27
CA LEU A 102 -8.70 -3.45 5.17
C LEU A 102 -8.11 -4.14 3.93
N THR A 103 -6.85 -3.82 3.60
CA THR A 103 -6.14 -4.47 2.49
C THR A 103 -5.97 -5.97 2.76
N ALA A 104 -5.54 -6.35 3.96
CA ALA A 104 -5.39 -7.75 4.34
C ALA A 104 -6.72 -8.53 4.33
N ALA A 105 -7.83 -7.88 4.70
CA ALA A 105 -9.17 -8.45 4.63
C ALA A 105 -9.71 -8.55 3.19
N ALA A 106 -9.26 -7.67 2.28
CA ALA A 106 -9.62 -7.72 0.87
C ALA A 106 -8.90 -8.86 0.11
N VAL A 107 -7.68 -9.24 0.54
CA VAL A 107 -6.90 -10.33 -0.07
C VAL A 107 -7.72 -11.64 -0.22
N PRO A 108 -8.39 -12.18 0.81
CA PRO A 108 -9.19 -13.41 0.66
C PRO A 108 -10.46 -13.24 -0.19
N SER A 109 -10.89 -12.01 -0.51
CA SER A 109 -12.02 -11.78 -1.44
C SER A 109 -11.59 -11.77 -2.90
N GLY A 110 -10.29 -11.71 -3.18
CA GLY A 110 -9.74 -11.96 -4.52
C GLY A 110 -9.96 -13.43 -4.88
N ARG A 111 -10.72 -13.69 -5.95
CA ARG A 111 -10.98 -15.06 -6.41
C ARG A 111 -9.65 -15.71 -6.83
N GLU A 112 -9.22 -16.70 -6.06
CA GLU A 112 -8.11 -17.59 -6.38
C GLU A 112 -8.54 -18.50 -7.56
N THR A 113 -8.27 -18.10 -8.80
CA THR A 113 -8.51 -18.95 -10.00
C THR A 113 -7.30 -19.85 -10.30
N ALA A 114 -6.63 -20.36 -9.27
CA ALA A 114 -5.45 -21.22 -9.41
C ALA A 114 -5.77 -22.71 -9.66
N ARG A 115 -7.05 -23.10 -9.70
CA ARG A 115 -7.46 -24.50 -9.95
C ARG A 115 -8.12 -24.74 -11.32
N GLY A 116 -7.95 -23.82 -12.26
CA GLY A 116 -8.30 -24.01 -13.66
C GLY A 116 -7.16 -24.70 -14.41
N GLU A 117 -7.17 -26.03 -14.35
CA GLU A 117 -6.39 -27.01 -15.11
C GLU A 117 -5.75 -26.50 -16.42
N ILE A 118 -4.41 -26.54 -16.51
CA ILE A 118 -3.66 -26.46 -17.78
C ILE A 118 -3.48 -27.89 -18.30
N THR A 119 -4.59 -28.55 -18.66
CA THR A 119 -4.54 -29.79 -19.45
C THR A 119 -5.31 -29.55 -20.74
N GLY A 120 -4.60 -29.44 -21.86
CA GLY A 120 -5.19 -29.55 -23.19
C GLY A 120 -4.47 -28.73 -24.27
N GLY A 121 -3.63 -29.40 -25.07
CA GLY A 121 -3.32 -28.97 -26.43
C GLY A 121 -1.83 -28.84 -26.80
N ILE A 122 -1.08 -29.95 -26.72
CA ILE A 122 -0.19 -30.33 -27.82
C ILE A 122 -0.97 -31.21 -28.79
#